data_AF-A0A842HFA8-F1
#
_entry.id   AF-A0A842HFA8-F1
#
_cell.length_a   1.000
_cell.length_b   1.000
_cell.length_c   1.000
_cell.angle_alpha   90.00
_cell.angle_beta   90.00
_cell.angle_gamma   90.00
#
_symmetry.space_group_name_H-M   'P 1'
#
loop_
_entity.id
_entity.type
_entity.pdbx_description
1 polymer ?
#
loop_
_entity_poly.entity_id
_entity_poly.type
_entity_poly.pdbx_seq_one_letter_code
_entity_poly.pdbx_strand_id
1 'polypeptide(L)'
;MRLTAKIFAASALLCVAAGTVSAQQLTTSGTFLDIFSPEVPLGLTIGQGVSYTLPSNLKSGATGEMDLLELETTLSYKKGWKDQRLNVTFDYGYSNYNWSNGAPDYFSDVSQLTLSAIYQYQFDASDWGAYVMASGSLGAESGNASLTAGDSYTASFGASYEFFKNFSFSFGVLVISDLEQGVRYWPVAFLEWTINENLRLRSFNGVTLVYDVNADQETVLDFTVQYNSSSFQLNNQYIPTTGTYTNPAVEAQSVTAGVGITHRFGGPFYVRGYVQGDFMREYTFRAYRNKYQTIKAEPGATFGFEIGANF
;
A
#
# COMPACT_ATOMS: atom_id res chain seq x y z
N MET A 1 -31.23 14.08 18.85
CA MET A 1 -30.62 13.63 20.12
C MET A 1 -30.58 12.10 20.13
N ARG A 2 -29.40 11.49 20.35
CA ARG A 2 -29.16 10.04 20.50
C ARG A 2 -29.46 9.11 19.31
N LEU A 3 -28.48 8.98 18.39
CA LEU A 3 -28.18 7.70 17.71
C LEU A 3 -26.76 7.70 17.07
N THR A 4 -25.77 8.21 17.82
CA THR A 4 -24.35 8.35 17.40
C THR A 4 -23.38 7.75 18.42
N ALA A 5 -23.79 6.68 19.10
CA ALA A 5 -22.95 6.00 20.09
C ALA A 5 -23.27 4.49 20.13
N LYS A 6 -22.60 3.70 19.27
CA LYS A 6 -22.48 2.22 19.38
C LYS A 6 -21.53 1.53 18.38
N ILE A 7 -20.48 2.21 17.88
CA ILE A 7 -19.43 1.58 17.05
C ILE A 7 -18.07 1.62 17.80
N PHE A 8 -18.07 1.15 19.05
CA PHE A 8 -16.85 1.11 19.89
C PHE A 8 -16.75 -0.16 20.76
N ALA A 9 -17.49 -1.22 20.40
CA ALA A 9 -17.54 -2.47 21.16
C ALA A 9 -17.79 -3.68 20.25
N ALA A 10 -16.79 -4.07 19.47
CA ALA A 10 -16.77 -5.34 18.74
C ALA A 10 -15.33 -5.86 18.46
N SER A 11 -14.39 -5.64 19.38
CA SER A 11 -13.06 -6.24 19.32
C SER A 11 -13.09 -7.73 19.72
N ALA A 12 -13.63 -8.61 18.87
CA ALA A 12 -13.44 -10.07 18.91
C ALA A 12 -14.21 -10.77 17.77
N LEU A 13 -13.50 -11.16 16.69
CA LEU A 13 -13.69 -12.40 15.90
C LEU A 13 -12.87 -12.30 14.60
N LEU A 14 -11.59 -12.65 14.67
CA LEU A 14 -10.78 -12.94 13.47
C LEU A 14 -11.16 -14.33 12.95
N CYS A 15 -12.22 -14.38 12.12
CA CYS A 15 -12.60 -15.59 11.41
C CYS A 15 -11.81 -15.74 10.11
N VAL A 16 -11.29 -16.95 9.90
CA VAL A 16 -10.58 -17.37 8.69
C VAL A 16 -11.54 -17.41 7.50
N ALA A 17 -11.20 -16.71 6.41
CA ALA A 17 -11.72 -16.96 5.08
C ALA A 17 -10.66 -16.57 4.03
N ALA A 18 -10.53 -17.36 2.97
CA ALA A 18 -9.54 -17.14 1.91
C ALA A 18 -10.01 -16.06 0.92
N GLY A 19 -9.12 -15.15 0.54
CA GLY A 19 -9.39 -14.04 -0.38
C GLY A 19 -8.13 -13.27 -0.83
N THR A 20 -8.25 -11.95 -1.07
CA THR A 20 -8.11 -11.38 -2.42
C THR A 20 -7.11 -10.22 -2.67
N VAL A 21 -5.78 -10.38 -2.52
CA VAL A 21 -4.77 -9.27 -2.60
C VAL A 21 -4.98 -8.19 -3.65
N SER A 22 -4.97 -6.97 -3.16
CA SER A 22 -4.47 -5.79 -3.85
C SER A 22 -3.15 -5.34 -3.15
N ALA A 23 -2.14 -4.95 -3.93
CA ALA A 23 -0.85 -4.46 -3.44
C ALA A 23 -0.85 -2.93 -3.32
N GLN A 24 -1.39 -2.43 -2.22
CA GLN A 24 -1.73 -1.02 -2.08
C GLN A 24 -0.56 -0.08 -1.83
N GLN A 25 -0.84 1.19 -2.11
CA GLN A 25 0.07 2.33 -2.10
C GLN A 25 0.67 2.60 -0.72
N LEU A 26 1.86 3.18 -0.73
CA LEU A 26 2.68 3.42 0.45
C LEU A 26 3.07 4.91 0.52
N THR A 27 2.23 5.78 1.08
CA THR A 27 2.67 7.15 1.45
C THR A 27 3.17 7.20 2.89
N THR A 28 4.30 6.49 3.04
CA THR A 28 5.43 6.69 3.96
C THR A 28 5.26 6.83 5.47
N SER A 29 4.07 6.87 6.04
CA SER A 29 3.89 6.85 7.51
C SER A 29 4.02 5.44 8.13
N GLY A 30 4.96 4.66 7.61
CA GLY A 30 5.30 3.30 8.02
C GLY A 30 5.29 2.32 6.84
N THR A 31 6.28 2.42 5.95
CA THR A 31 6.28 1.55 4.75
C THR A 31 6.40 0.07 5.10
N PHE A 32 5.83 -0.78 4.24
CA PHE A 32 6.09 -2.22 4.18
C PHE A 32 7.60 -2.54 4.20
N LEU A 33 8.43 -1.69 3.57
CA LEU A 33 9.87 -1.88 3.53
C LEU A 33 10.56 -1.47 4.83
N ASP A 34 9.91 -0.66 5.66
CA ASP A 34 10.38 -0.21 6.97
C ASP A 34 10.23 -1.27 8.09
N ILE A 35 9.95 -2.50 7.66
CA ILE A 35 9.84 -3.75 8.44
C ILE A 35 11.19 -4.48 8.49
N PHE A 36 12.04 -4.23 7.49
CA PHE A 36 13.35 -4.82 7.29
C PHE A 36 14.42 -3.80 7.70
N SER A 37 14.50 -3.53 9.01
CA SER A 37 15.54 -2.69 9.62
C SER A 37 16.32 -3.52 10.65
N PRO A 38 17.66 -3.52 10.64
CA PRO A 38 18.46 -4.11 11.70
C PRO A 38 18.23 -3.40 13.05
N GLU A 39 17.89 -2.11 12.98
CA GLU A 39 17.52 -1.28 14.11
C GLU A 39 16.08 -0.81 13.94
N VAL A 40 15.16 -1.51 14.59
CA VAL A 40 13.78 -1.07 14.76
C VAL A 40 13.71 -0.26 16.05
N PRO A 41 13.53 1.08 16.01
CA PRO A 41 13.06 1.77 17.21
C PRO A 41 11.70 1.18 17.58
N LEU A 42 11.64 0.53 18.74
CA LEU A 42 10.40 0.11 19.38
C LEU A 42 9.48 1.32 19.48
N GLY A 43 8.28 1.24 18.91
CA GLY A 43 7.38 2.37 19.00
C GLY A 43 6.08 2.28 18.21
N LEU A 44 5.29 3.32 18.40
CA LEU A 44 4.07 3.63 17.66
C LEU A 44 4.32 4.85 16.76
N THR A 45 4.20 4.66 15.47
CA THR A 45 4.20 5.74 14.47
C THR A 45 2.76 6.09 14.13
N ILE A 46 2.45 7.38 14.08
CA ILE A 46 1.25 7.90 13.41
C ILE A 46 1.69 8.93 12.35
N GLY A 47 1.03 8.97 11.20
CA GLY A 47 1.25 10.02 10.22
C GLY A 47 0.01 10.32 9.37
N GLN A 48 0.04 11.50 8.76
CA GLN A 48 -0.98 12.06 7.89
C GLN A 48 -0.32 12.51 6.60
N GLY A 49 -0.70 11.90 5.47
CA GLY A 49 -0.23 12.24 4.14
C GLY A 49 -1.26 13.02 3.33
N VAL A 50 -0.78 13.88 2.43
CA VAL A 50 -1.54 14.39 1.28
C VAL A 50 -0.70 14.22 0.02
N SER A 51 -1.33 13.74 -1.06
CA SER A 51 -0.73 13.59 -2.40
C SER A 51 -1.62 14.30 -3.44
N TYR A 52 -1.02 14.84 -4.50
CA TYR A 52 -1.75 15.28 -5.69
C TYR A 52 -1.02 14.87 -6.96
N THR A 53 -1.64 14.01 -7.77
CA THR A 53 -1.24 13.69 -9.14
C THR A 53 -1.79 14.72 -10.11
N LEU A 54 -0.91 15.40 -10.85
CA LEU A 54 -1.30 16.33 -11.90
C LEU A 54 -2.17 15.66 -13.00
N PRO A 55 -3.04 16.42 -13.68
CA PRO A 55 -3.81 15.93 -14.82
C PRO A 55 -2.95 15.22 -15.86
N SER A 56 -3.44 14.07 -16.33
CA SER A 56 -2.78 13.23 -17.34
C SER A 56 -3.80 12.68 -18.32
N ASN A 57 -3.44 12.59 -19.61
CA ASN A 57 -4.38 12.16 -20.65
C ASN A 57 -4.77 10.68 -20.50
N LEU A 58 -6.01 10.36 -20.85
CA LEU A 58 -6.49 9.00 -21.03
C LEU A 58 -6.17 8.55 -22.46
N LYS A 59 -5.43 7.44 -22.60
CA LYS A 59 -4.83 7.00 -23.87
C LYS A 59 -5.41 5.69 -24.43
N SER A 60 -6.27 5.01 -23.67
CA SER A 60 -6.92 3.77 -24.07
C SER A 60 -8.18 3.55 -23.23
N GLY A 61 -9.29 3.14 -23.87
CA GLY A 61 -10.56 2.82 -23.20
C GLY A 61 -11.38 4.00 -22.67
N ALA A 62 -10.83 5.21 -22.75
CA ALA A 62 -11.47 6.50 -22.46
C ALA A 62 -10.73 7.62 -23.21
N THR A 63 -11.31 8.83 -23.19
CA THR A 63 -10.73 10.08 -23.71
C THR A 63 -10.88 11.18 -22.66
N GLY A 64 -10.02 12.19 -22.69
CA GLY A 64 -9.99 13.28 -21.70
C GLY A 64 -8.81 13.14 -20.75
N GLU A 65 -8.91 13.73 -19.58
CA GLU A 65 -7.84 13.76 -18.56
C GLU A 65 -8.34 13.26 -17.21
N MET A 66 -7.40 12.85 -16.36
CA MET A 66 -7.66 12.46 -14.99
C MET A 66 -6.54 12.96 -14.06
N ASP A 67 -6.94 13.68 -13.02
CA ASP A 67 -6.13 14.01 -11.84
C ASP A 67 -6.65 13.32 -10.58
N LEU A 68 -5.83 13.29 -9.53
CA LEU A 68 -6.06 12.51 -8.32
C LEU A 68 -5.52 13.25 -7.10
N LEU A 69 -6.38 13.51 -6.12
CA LEU A 69 -6.03 14.00 -4.78
C LEU A 69 -6.15 12.83 -3.80
N GLU A 70 -5.16 12.64 -2.92
CA GLU A 70 -5.17 11.59 -1.91
C GLU A 70 -4.88 12.14 -0.53
N LEU A 71 -5.56 11.58 0.47
CA LEU A 71 -5.35 11.83 1.89
C LEU A 71 -5.14 10.48 2.57
N GLU A 72 -4.02 10.31 3.27
CA GLU A 72 -3.64 9.06 3.94
C GLU A 72 -3.49 9.28 5.45
N THR A 73 -3.86 8.29 6.23
CA THR A 73 -3.66 8.22 7.69
C THR A 73 -3.10 6.86 8.02
N THR A 74 -1.86 6.79 8.47
CA THR A 74 -1.24 5.52 8.87
C THR A 74 -0.97 5.49 10.37
N LEU A 75 -1.18 4.31 10.95
CA LEU A 75 -0.78 3.92 12.30
C LEU A 75 0.09 2.66 12.20
N SER A 76 1.38 2.77 12.49
CA SER A 76 2.32 1.63 12.45
C SER A 76 2.84 1.32 13.85
N TYR A 77 2.84 0.05 14.24
CA TYR A 77 3.40 -0.45 15.48
C TYR A 77 4.55 -1.40 15.18
N LYS A 78 5.74 -1.10 15.69
CA LYS A 78 6.93 -1.92 15.47
C LYS A 78 7.53 -2.42 16.77
N LYS A 79 7.89 -3.70 16.81
CA LYS A 79 8.50 -4.35 17.96
C LYS A 79 9.53 -5.40 17.57
N GLY A 80 10.74 -5.23 18.09
CA GLY A 80 11.78 -6.26 18.11
C GLY A 80 11.85 -6.99 19.45
N TRP A 81 12.18 -8.27 19.38
CA TRP A 81 12.79 -9.08 20.44
C TRP A 81 14.14 -9.60 19.91
N LYS A 82 14.89 -10.38 20.72
CA LYS A 82 16.22 -10.91 20.33
C LYS A 82 16.25 -11.53 18.94
N ASP A 83 15.29 -12.41 18.66
CA ASP A 83 15.23 -13.22 17.42
C ASP A 83 13.94 -13.03 16.63
N GLN A 84 13.07 -12.11 17.06
CA GLN A 84 11.74 -11.91 16.49
C GLN A 84 11.50 -10.45 16.15
N ARG A 85 10.79 -10.18 15.05
CA ARG A 85 10.32 -8.83 14.70
C ARG A 85 8.85 -8.88 14.33
N LEU A 86 8.09 -7.88 14.77
CA LEU A 86 6.69 -7.66 14.39
C LEU A 86 6.54 -6.20 13.92
N ASN A 87 5.94 -6.02 12.75
CA ASN A 87 5.30 -4.76 12.37
C ASN A 87 3.80 -5.03 12.16
N VAL A 88 2.94 -4.16 12.67
CA VAL A 88 1.52 -4.07 12.29
C VAL A 88 1.25 -2.64 11.83
N THR A 89 0.77 -2.46 10.60
CA THR A 89 0.42 -1.15 10.04
C THR A 89 -1.06 -1.13 9.66
N PHE A 90 -1.75 -0.06 10.02
CA PHE A 90 -3.13 0.22 9.64
C PHE A 90 -3.18 1.54 8.88
N ASP A 91 -3.81 1.53 7.70
CA ASP A 91 -3.89 2.68 6.81
C ASP A 91 -5.36 3.00 6.50
N TYR A 92 -5.70 4.29 6.52
CA TYR A 92 -6.94 4.80 5.94
C TYR A 92 -6.59 5.79 4.82
N GLY A 93 -7.01 5.45 3.60
CA GLY A 93 -6.89 6.30 2.43
C GLY A 93 -8.25 6.86 2.00
N TYR A 94 -8.26 8.12 1.59
CA TYR A 94 -9.32 8.72 0.79
C TYR A 94 -8.71 9.30 -0.48
N SER A 95 -9.30 8.96 -1.63
CA SER A 95 -8.84 9.34 -2.96
C SER A 95 -9.99 10.01 -3.71
N ASN A 96 -9.80 11.25 -4.16
CA ASN A 96 -10.73 11.95 -5.05
C ASN A 96 -10.15 11.96 -6.47
N TYR A 97 -10.86 11.30 -7.38
CA TYR A 97 -10.57 11.22 -8.80
C TYR A 97 -11.39 12.26 -9.55
N ASN A 98 -10.73 13.08 -10.34
CA ASN A 98 -11.38 14.12 -11.15
C ASN A 98 -11.21 13.80 -12.63
N TRP A 99 -12.31 13.45 -13.29
CA TRP A 99 -12.38 13.13 -14.71
C TRP A 99 -12.77 14.38 -15.51
N SER A 100 -11.89 14.82 -16.41
CA SER A 100 -12.03 16.11 -17.09
C SER A 100 -11.75 16.04 -18.59
N ASN A 101 -11.85 17.18 -19.28
CA ASN A 101 -11.57 17.35 -20.71
C ASN A 101 -12.26 16.33 -21.65
N GLY A 102 -13.51 15.97 -21.32
CA GLY A 102 -14.36 15.08 -22.12
C GLY A 102 -14.40 13.63 -21.63
N ALA A 103 -13.71 13.30 -20.53
CA ALA A 103 -13.94 12.05 -19.82
C ALA A 103 -15.33 12.07 -19.15
N PRO A 104 -16.12 10.99 -19.20
CA PRO A 104 -17.26 10.82 -18.31
C PRO A 104 -16.76 10.54 -16.88
N ASP A 105 -17.59 10.84 -15.89
CA ASP A 105 -17.33 10.47 -14.51
C ASP A 105 -17.50 8.95 -14.35
N TYR A 106 -16.38 8.23 -14.17
CA TYR A 106 -16.38 6.78 -13.99
C TYR A 106 -16.56 6.37 -12.52
N PHE A 107 -16.05 7.20 -11.60
CA PHE A 107 -16.13 7.12 -10.13
C PHE A 107 -15.39 8.33 -9.55
N SER A 108 -15.93 8.98 -8.50
CA SER A 108 -15.28 10.16 -7.92
C SER A 108 -14.44 9.84 -6.67
N ASP A 109 -15.07 9.34 -5.62
CA ASP A 109 -14.52 9.39 -4.26
C ASP A 109 -14.35 7.99 -3.69
N VAL A 110 -13.12 7.51 -3.53
CA VAL A 110 -12.82 6.17 -3.01
C VAL A 110 -12.30 6.27 -1.58
N SER A 111 -12.89 5.52 -0.65
CA SER A 111 -12.34 5.30 0.69
C SER A 111 -11.79 3.89 0.80
N GLN A 112 -10.64 3.74 1.44
CA GLN A 112 -9.93 2.48 1.58
C GLN A 112 -9.38 2.32 3.00
N LEU A 113 -9.55 1.14 3.59
CA LEU A 113 -9.03 0.77 4.91
C LEU A 113 -8.14 -0.46 4.75
N THR A 114 -6.88 -0.38 5.18
CA THR A 114 -5.89 -1.45 5.07
C THR A 114 -5.34 -1.82 6.44
N LEU A 115 -5.09 -3.10 6.68
CA LEU A 115 -4.41 -3.63 7.85
C LEU A 115 -3.39 -4.66 7.39
N SER A 116 -2.11 -4.38 7.60
CA SER A 116 -1.01 -5.29 7.32
C SER A 116 -0.26 -5.68 8.60
N ALA A 117 0.31 -6.88 8.60
CA ALA A 117 1.12 -7.39 9.69
C ALA A 117 2.23 -8.29 9.14
N ILE A 118 3.45 -8.12 9.62
CA ILE A 118 4.58 -9.00 9.29
C ILE A 118 5.28 -9.42 10.56
N TYR A 119 5.50 -10.72 10.66
CA TYR A 119 6.28 -11.35 11.70
C TYR A 119 7.48 -12.07 11.08
N GLN A 120 8.66 -11.85 11.65
CA GLN A 120 9.92 -12.49 11.28
C GLN A 120 10.47 -13.22 12.51
N TYR A 121 11.09 -14.38 12.28
CA TYR A 121 11.76 -15.15 13.31
C TYR A 121 13.08 -15.71 12.77
N GLN A 122 14.20 -15.36 13.40
CA GLN A 122 15.50 -15.95 13.14
C GLN A 122 15.65 -17.22 13.98
N PHE A 123 16.16 -18.31 13.41
CA PHE A 123 16.38 -19.54 14.17
C PHE A 123 17.67 -19.42 15.00
N ASP A 124 17.60 -19.75 16.30
CA ASP A 124 18.76 -19.72 17.20
C ASP A 124 19.97 -20.50 16.62
N ALA A 125 21.14 -19.86 16.66
CA ALA A 125 22.41 -20.39 16.15
C ALA A 125 22.40 -20.77 14.66
N SER A 126 21.56 -20.14 13.84
CA SER A 126 21.47 -20.34 12.39
C SER A 126 21.39 -19.00 11.65
N ASP A 127 21.96 -18.96 10.45
CA ASP A 127 21.78 -17.87 9.47
C ASP A 127 20.37 -17.89 8.85
N TRP A 128 19.62 -18.98 9.04
CA TRP A 128 18.24 -19.13 8.56
C TRP A 128 17.22 -18.53 9.51
N GLY A 129 16.16 -17.97 8.92
CA GLY A 129 14.92 -17.63 9.61
C GLY A 129 13.69 -17.97 8.78
N ALA A 130 12.54 -17.56 9.28
CA ALA A 130 11.27 -17.63 8.59
C ALA A 130 10.52 -16.29 8.74
N TYR A 131 9.68 -15.98 7.76
CA TYR A 131 8.77 -14.85 7.83
C TYR A 131 7.34 -15.30 7.52
N VAL A 132 6.38 -14.58 8.09
CA VAL A 132 4.98 -14.59 7.69
C VAL A 132 4.48 -13.16 7.63
N MET A 133 3.65 -12.89 6.65
CA MET A 133 3.13 -11.58 6.29
C MET A 133 1.66 -11.77 5.94
N ALA A 134 0.82 -10.86 6.40
CA ALA A 134 -0.57 -10.76 6.02
C ALA A 134 -0.92 -9.30 5.71
N SER A 135 -1.87 -9.09 4.82
CA SER A 135 -2.52 -7.78 4.65
C SER A 135 -3.99 -7.98 4.32
N GLY A 136 -4.83 -7.01 4.61
CA GLY A 136 -6.25 -7.03 4.31
C GLY A 136 -6.74 -5.62 4.10
N SER A 137 -7.52 -5.38 3.05
CA SER A 137 -8.10 -4.08 2.76
C SER A 137 -9.54 -4.17 2.30
N LEU A 138 -10.27 -3.10 2.62
CA LEU A 138 -11.66 -2.84 2.27
C LEU A 138 -11.73 -1.50 1.52
N GLY A 139 -12.04 -1.51 0.22
CA GLY A 139 -12.10 -0.31 -0.62
C GLY A 139 -13.46 -0.12 -1.28
N ALA A 140 -14.06 1.07 -1.20
CA ALA A 140 -15.33 1.35 -1.87
C ALA A 140 -15.46 2.81 -2.31
N GLU A 141 -16.22 3.02 -3.38
CA GLU A 141 -16.72 4.32 -3.81
C GLU A 141 -17.72 4.87 -2.78
N SER A 142 -17.63 6.17 -2.50
CA SER A 142 -18.45 6.88 -1.54
C SER A 142 -19.88 7.02 -2.08
N GLY A 143 -20.87 6.98 -1.18
CA GLY A 143 -22.23 7.38 -1.53
C GLY A 143 -23.26 6.27 -1.74
N ASN A 144 -22.90 4.97 -1.65
CA ASN A 144 -23.80 3.86 -1.27
C ASN A 144 -23.13 2.46 -1.26
N ALA A 145 -21.95 2.26 -1.86
CA ALA A 145 -21.26 0.97 -1.83
C ALA A 145 -20.81 0.56 -0.40
N SER A 146 -20.78 -0.74 -0.12
CA SER A 146 -20.27 -1.24 1.17
C SER A 146 -18.75 -1.41 1.09
N LEU A 147 -18.00 -0.77 2.00
CA LEU A 147 -16.56 -0.99 2.17
C LEU A 147 -16.19 -2.49 2.22
N THR A 148 -17.02 -3.29 2.89
CA THR A 148 -16.81 -4.74 3.05
C THR A 148 -16.95 -5.56 1.75
N ALA A 149 -17.45 -4.96 0.67
CA ALA A 149 -17.73 -5.64 -0.59
C ALA A 149 -16.74 -5.29 -1.70
N GLY A 150 -15.74 -4.44 -1.40
CA GLY A 150 -14.51 -4.32 -2.17
C GLY A 150 -13.30 -4.81 -1.38
N ASP A 151 -13.36 -6.07 -0.92
CA ASP A 151 -12.36 -6.64 -0.03
C ASP A 151 -11.20 -7.35 -0.76
N SER A 152 -10.00 -7.26 -0.16
CA SER A 152 -8.76 -7.78 -0.71
C SER A 152 -7.77 -8.22 0.38
N TYR A 153 -7.17 -9.41 0.31
CA TYR A 153 -6.29 -9.96 1.37
C TYR A 153 -5.02 -10.64 0.86
N THR A 154 -3.88 -10.32 1.48
CA THR A 154 -2.55 -10.92 1.26
C THR A 154 -2.17 -11.91 2.34
N ALA A 155 -1.50 -12.98 1.92
CA ALA A 155 -0.54 -13.67 2.78
C ALA A 155 0.76 -13.93 2.02
N SER A 156 1.91 -13.81 2.67
CA SER A 156 3.17 -14.38 2.20
C SER A 156 3.85 -15.10 3.35
N PHE A 157 4.51 -16.21 3.06
CA PHE A 157 5.34 -16.91 4.04
C PHE A 157 6.50 -17.59 3.33
N GLY A 158 7.61 -17.76 4.05
CA GLY A 158 8.81 -18.32 3.49
C GLY A 158 9.99 -18.32 4.44
N ALA A 159 11.16 -18.60 3.87
CA ALA A 159 12.43 -18.62 4.59
C ALA A 159 13.21 -17.33 4.34
N SER A 160 14.00 -16.93 5.32
CA SER A 160 15.04 -15.91 5.20
C SER A 160 16.42 -16.54 5.42
N TYR A 161 17.44 -15.97 4.79
CA TYR A 161 18.85 -16.33 4.98
C TYR A 161 19.69 -15.06 5.07
N GLU A 162 20.43 -14.93 6.18
CA GLU A 162 21.39 -13.86 6.42
C GLU A 162 22.76 -14.31 5.89
N PHE A 163 23.19 -13.79 4.74
CA PHE A 163 24.53 -14.12 4.20
C PHE A 163 25.63 -13.42 5.00
N PHE A 164 25.34 -12.20 5.48
CA PHE A 164 26.20 -11.36 6.30
C PHE A 164 25.29 -10.51 7.20
N LYS A 165 25.81 -10.00 8.32
CA LYS A 165 25.07 -9.14 9.28
C LYS A 165 24.33 -7.93 8.69
N ASN A 166 24.68 -7.55 7.47
CA ASN A 166 24.13 -6.42 6.74
C ASN A 166 23.41 -6.81 5.44
N PHE A 167 23.30 -8.10 5.10
CA PHE A 167 22.63 -8.60 3.90
C PHE A 167 21.76 -9.82 4.20
N SER A 168 20.45 -9.68 4.03
CA SER A 168 19.50 -10.78 4.09
C SER A 168 18.76 -10.96 2.76
N PHE A 169 18.45 -12.20 2.45
CA PHE A 169 17.60 -12.58 1.33
C PHE A 169 16.46 -13.44 1.87
N SER A 170 15.23 -13.19 1.41
CA SER A 170 14.07 -14.01 1.74
C SER A 170 13.43 -14.54 0.48
N PHE A 171 12.87 -15.74 0.54
CA PHE A 171 12.07 -16.30 -0.54
C PHE A 171 10.89 -17.07 0.00
N GLY A 172 9.81 -17.14 -0.76
CA GLY A 172 8.62 -17.87 -0.35
C GLY A 172 7.50 -17.82 -1.37
N VAL A 173 6.28 -18.00 -0.88
CA VAL A 173 5.06 -17.98 -1.68
C VAL A 173 4.20 -16.80 -1.23
N LEU A 174 3.78 -16.01 -2.21
CA LEU A 174 2.77 -14.98 -2.07
C LEU A 174 1.43 -15.53 -2.53
N VAL A 175 0.42 -15.41 -1.67
CA VAL A 175 -0.98 -15.75 -1.95
C VAL A 175 -1.72 -14.46 -2.26
N ILE A 176 -2.20 -14.35 -3.50
CA ILE A 176 -3.04 -13.30 -4.08
C ILE A 176 -4.45 -13.85 -4.32
N SER A 177 -5.51 -13.03 -4.43
CA SER A 177 -6.75 -13.50 -5.11
C SER A 177 -7.62 -12.42 -5.81
N ASP A 178 -7.41 -11.11 -5.59
CA ASP A 178 -8.17 -9.95 -6.10
C ASP A 178 -9.72 -9.92 -6.05
N LEU A 179 -10.32 -8.74 -5.88
CA LEU A 179 -11.77 -8.56 -5.92
C LEU A 179 -12.33 -9.02 -7.29
N GLU A 180 -13.38 -9.82 -7.25
CA GLU A 180 -13.91 -10.58 -8.41
C GLU A 180 -12.88 -11.49 -9.14
N GLN A 181 -11.70 -11.74 -8.60
CA GLN A 181 -10.74 -12.70 -9.15
C GLN A 181 -10.67 -13.96 -8.26
N GLY A 182 -9.91 -14.97 -8.72
CA GLY A 182 -9.69 -16.22 -8.00
C GLY A 182 -8.30 -16.29 -7.40
N VAL A 183 -8.04 -17.27 -6.52
CA VAL A 183 -6.76 -17.36 -5.80
C VAL A 183 -5.60 -17.61 -6.76
N ARG A 184 -4.54 -16.81 -6.60
CA ARG A 184 -3.31 -16.80 -7.39
C ARG A 184 -2.13 -17.03 -6.45
N TYR A 185 -1.13 -17.77 -6.92
CA TYR A 185 0.09 -18.05 -6.16
C TYR A 185 1.29 -17.60 -6.97
N TRP A 186 2.19 -16.84 -6.35
CA TRP A 186 3.41 -16.37 -7.00
C TRP A 186 4.63 -16.70 -6.14
N PRO A 187 5.74 -17.17 -6.74
CA PRO A 187 7.01 -17.19 -6.06
C PRO A 187 7.45 -15.75 -5.81
N VAL A 188 7.96 -15.47 -4.62
CA VAL A 188 8.46 -14.15 -4.24
C VAL A 188 9.83 -14.23 -3.61
N ALA A 189 10.61 -13.18 -3.83
CA ALA A 189 11.94 -13.01 -3.31
C ALA A 189 12.13 -11.56 -2.83
N PHE A 190 12.76 -11.39 -1.66
CA PHE A 190 13.01 -10.11 -1.02
C PHE A 190 14.49 -9.99 -0.68
N LEU A 191 14.99 -8.76 -0.68
CA LEU A 191 16.38 -8.44 -0.38
C LEU A 191 16.41 -7.26 0.57
N GLU A 192 17.22 -7.36 1.61
CA GLU A 192 17.56 -6.27 2.52
C GLU A 192 19.09 -6.17 2.56
N TRP A 193 19.63 -5.02 2.20
CA TRP A 193 21.07 -4.78 2.21
C TRP A 193 21.41 -3.42 2.81
N THR A 194 21.96 -3.43 4.01
CA THR A 194 22.63 -2.26 4.60
C THR A 194 24.04 -2.18 4.00
N ILE A 195 24.21 -1.34 2.98
CA ILE A 195 25.47 -1.20 2.23
C ILE A 195 26.55 -0.56 3.11
N ASN A 196 26.16 0.45 3.89
CA ASN A 196 26.97 1.07 4.95
C ASN A 196 26.01 1.72 5.99
N GLU A 197 26.56 2.45 6.97
CA GLU A 197 25.80 3.11 8.04
C GLU A 197 24.75 4.12 7.53
N ASN A 198 24.98 4.74 6.37
CA ASN A 198 24.07 5.69 5.75
C ASN A 198 23.08 5.04 4.76
N LEU A 199 23.53 4.03 3.99
CA LEU A 199 22.88 3.59 2.77
C LEU A 199 22.29 2.18 2.89
N ARG A 200 20.98 2.06 2.67
CA ARG A 200 20.22 0.80 2.71
C ARG A 200 19.47 0.59 1.40
N LEU A 201 19.56 -0.60 0.83
CA LEU A 201 18.77 -1.07 -0.31
C LEU A 201 17.76 -2.12 0.18
N ARG A 202 16.52 -2.01 -0.28
CA ARG A 202 15.46 -2.98 0.01
C ARG A 202 14.70 -3.33 -1.26
N SER A 203 14.25 -4.57 -1.42
CA SER A 203 13.33 -4.95 -2.50
C SER A 203 12.19 -5.84 -2.01
N PHE A 204 10.96 -5.35 -2.15
CA PHE A 204 9.72 -6.09 -2.05
C PHE A 204 8.72 -5.42 -3.00
N ASN A 205 8.19 -6.15 -3.97
CA ASN A 205 7.25 -5.61 -4.97
C ASN A 205 7.73 -4.30 -5.66
N GLY A 206 9.05 -4.12 -5.75
CA GLY A 206 9.70 -2.85 -6.00
C GLY A 206 11.12 -2.82 -5.42
N VAL A 207 11.78 -1.67 -5.52
CA VAL A 207 13.10 -1.38 -4.99
C VAL A 207 13.06 -0.01 -4.31
N THR A 208 13.55 0.07 -3.07
CA THR A 208 13.78 1.34 -2.36
C THR A 208 15.23 1.43 -1.93
N LEU A 209 15.86 2.56 -2.22
CA LEU A 209 17.15 2.99 -1.71
C LEU A 209 16.91 4.09 -0.67
N VAL A 210 17.46 3.91 0.53
CA VAL A 210 17.34 4.85 1.65
C VAL A 210 18.74 5.34 2.01
N TYR A 211 18.93 6.66 2.03
CA TYR A 211 20.18 7.32 2.41
C TYR A 211 19.94 8.25 3.60
N ASP A 212 20.41 7.84 4.77
CA ASP A 212 20.49 8.64 5.98
C ASP A 212 21.70 9.58 5.87
N VAL A 213 21.47 10.90 5.87
CA VAL A 213 22.49 11.90 5.53
C VAL A 213 23.62 11.94 6.55
N ASN A 214 23.32 11.69 7.82
CA ASN A 214 24.26 11.82 8.94
C ASN A 214 24.49 10.51 9.71
N ALA A 215 23.77 9.43 9.38
CA ALA A 215 23.67 8.19 10.15
C ALA A 215 23.01 8.35 11.55
N ASP A 216 22.16 9.37 11.71
CA ASP A 216 21.43 9.71 12.94
C ASP A 216 19.90 9.51 12.81
N GLN A 217 19.42 9.13 11.63
CA GLN A 217 18.00 9.07 11.24
C GLN A 217 17.24 10.41 11.36
N GLU A 218 17.92 11.55 11.54
CA GLU A 218 17.30 12.88 11.56
C GLU A 218 16.91 13.31 10.15
N THR A 219 17.78 13.13 9.16
CA THR A 219 17.50 13.47 7.75
C THR A 219 17.72 12.27 6.86
N VAL A 220 16.65 11.80 6.23
CA VAL A 220 16.65 10.60 5.39
C VAL A 220 16.13 10.96 4.01
N LEU A 221 16.92 10.64 2.98
CA LEU A 221 16.51 10.66 1.59
C LEU A 221 16.06 9.26 1.18
N ASP A 222 15.01 9.17 0.35
CA ASP A 222 14.58 7.92 -0.25
C ASP A 222 14.42 8.04 -1.76
N PHE A 223 14.72 6.96 -2.48
CA PHE A 223 14.36 6.75 -3.88
C PHE A 223 13.64 5.41 -3.98
N THR A 224 12.43 5.39 -4.54
CA THR A 224 11.59 4.20 -4.62
C THR A 224 11.10 3.99 -6.05
N VAL A 225 11.11 2.74 -6.51
CA VAL A 225 10.40 2.26 -7.71
C VAL A 225 9.54 1.07 -7.31
N GLN A 226 8.23 1.16 -7.47
CA GLN A 226 7.29 0.19 -6.91
C GLN A 226 6.14 -0.11 -7.86
N TYR A 227 5.66 -1.36 -7.87
CA TYR A 227 4.39 -1.73 -8.49
C TYR A 227 3.26 -1.61 -7.48
N ASN A 228 2.22 -0.84 -7.83
CA ASN A 228 1.04 -0.62 -7.01
C ASN A 228 -0.19 -1.24 -7.69
N SER A 229 -1.11 -1.76 -6.89
CA SER A 229 -2.39 -2.33 -7.31
C SER A 229 -3.41 -2.17 -6.18
N SER A 230 -4.41 -1.31 -6.32
CA SER A 230 -5.56 -1.24 -5.38
C SER A 230 -6.80 -1.85 -6.02
N SER A 231 -7.69 -2.41 -5.20
CA SER A 231 -8.96 -2.98 -5.66
C SER A 231 -10.09 -2.46 -4.78
N PHE A 232 -11.14 -1.91 -5.39
CA PHE A 232 -12.28 -1.32 -4.70
C PHE A 232 -13.60 -1.55 -5.47
N GLN A 233 -14.72 -1.51 -4.74
CA GLN A 233 -16.06 -1.66 -5.33
C GLN A 233 -16.68 -0.29 -5.64
N LEU A 234 -17.30 -0.17 -6.82
CA LEU A 234 -18.08 1.00 -7.21
C LEU A 234 -19.53 0.96 -6.70
N ASN A 235 -20.18 2.10 -6.77
CA ASN A 235 -21.63 2.22 -6.64
C ASN A 235 -22.37 1.42 -7.73
N ASN A 236 -23.69 1.33 -7.61
CA ASN A 236 -24.50 0.52 -8.54
C ASN A 236 -24.53 1.16 -9.95
N GLN A 237 -23.79 0.59 -10.90
CA GLN A 237 -23.62 1.07 -12.26
C GLN A 237 -24.27 0.12 -13.28
N TYR A 238 -24.70 0.67 -14.42
CA TYR A 238 -25.19 -0.12 -15.55
C TYR A 238 -24.03 -0.69 -16.36
N ILE A 239 -24.02 -2.01 -16.57
CA ILE A 239 -22.99 -2.71 -17.32
C ILE A 239 -23.51 -3.02 -18.74
N PRO A 240 -23.04 -2.33 -19.80
CA PRO A 240 -23.61 -2.48 -21.14
C PRO A 240 -23.46 -3.87 -21.75
N THR A 241 -22.44 -4.64 -21.32
CA THR A 241 -22.16 -6.00 -21.83
C THR A 241 -23.09 -7.07 -21.26
N THR A 242 -23.65 -6.87 -20.06
CA THR A 242 -24.63 -7.79 -19.44
C THR A 242 -26.06 -7.25 -19.48
N GLY A 243 -26.24 -5.95 -19.70
CA GLY A 243 -27.53 -5.27 -19.64
C GLY A 243 -28.10 -5.16 -18.22
N THR A 244 -27.27 -5.36 -17.19
CA THR A 244 -27.69 -5.36 -15.77
C THR A 244 -27.06 -4.21 -15.00
N TYR A 245 -27.73 -3.79 -13.93
CA TYR A 245 -27.14 -2.96 -12.89
C TYR A 245 -26.45 -3.86 -11.86
N THR A 246 -25.23 -3.51 -11.45
CA THR A 246 -24.48 -4.17 -10.39
C THR A 246 -23.47 -3.21 -9.77
N ASN A 247 -22.79 -3.62 -8.70
CA ASN A 247 -21.66 -2.90 -8.12
C ASN A 247 -20.35 -3.48 -8.67
N PRO A 248 -19.78 -2.95 -9.78
CA PRO A 248 -18.58 -3.50 -10.38
C PRO A 248 -17.34 -3.26 -9.49
N ALA A 249 -16.31 -4.05 -9.73
CA ALA A 249 -14.99 -3.89 -9.15
C ALA A 249 -14.08 -3.07 -10.07
N VAL A 250 -13.24 -2.21 -9.48
CA VAL A 250 -12.10 -1.57 -10.16
C VAL A 250 -10.81 -2.08 -9.56
N GLU A 251 -9.93 -2.55 -10.42
CA GLU A 251 -8.53 -2.90 -10.16
C GLU A 251 -7.67 -1.77 -10.76
N ALA A 252 -7.11 -0.90 -9.91
CA ALA A 252 -6.29 0.23 -10.29
C ALA A 252 -4.81 -0.10 -10.08
N GLN A 253 -3.99 -0.01 -11.12
CA GLN A 253 -2.60 -0.46 -11.16
C GLN A 253 -1.66 0.63 -11.68
N SER A 254 -0.46 0.73 -11.12
CA SER A 254 0.59 1.63 -11.59
C SER A 254 1.99 1.11 -11.27
N VAL A 255 3.00 1.72 -11.89
CA VAL A 255 4.40 1.65 -11.44
C VAL A 255 4.81 3.05 -11.03
N THR A 256 5.02 3.27 -9.74
CA THR A 256 5.42 4.57 -9.20
C THR A 256 6.93 4.62 -9.08
N ALA A 257 7.56 5.72 -9.50
CA ALA A 257 8.99 5.97 -9.28
C ALA A 257 9.20 7.39 -8.74
N GLY A 258 9.84 7.54 -7.58
CA GLY A 258 9.93 8.83 -6.90
C GLY A 258 11.09 8.99 -5.94
N VAL A 259 11.25 10.23 -5.46
CA VAL A 259 12.21 10.62 -4.43
C VAL A 259 11.51 11.35 -3.28
N GLY A 260 11.98 11.12 -2.06
CA GLY A 260 11.51 11.81 -0.87
C GLY A 260 12.64 12.29 0.03
N ILE A 261 12.31 13.25 0.89
CA ILE A 261 13.13 13.70 2.01
C ILE A 261 12.26 13.75 3.27
N THR A 262 12.66 12.98 4.27
CA THR A 262 12.11 12.99 5.62
C THR A 262 13.06 13.71 6.56
N HIS A 263 12.55 14.62 7.38
CA HIS A 263 13.31 15.29 8.42
C HIS A 263 12.60 15.16 9.77
N ARG A 264 13.33 14.73 10.80
CA ARG A 264 12.86 14.61 12.18
C ARG A 264 13.34 15.80 13.00
N PHE A 265 12.41 16.53 13.59
CA PHE A 265 12.75 17.62 14.50
C PHE A 265 12.90 17.03 15.91
N GLY A 266 14.14 16.98 16.41
CA GLY A 266 14.57 16.31 17.64
C GLY A 266 13.47 16.14 18.71
N GLY A 267 13.00 14.90 18.85
CA GLY A 267 11.73 14.58 19.52
C GLY A 267 10.96 13.51 18.72
N PRO A 268 9.65 13.36 18.94
CA PRO A 268 8.86 12.35 18.24
C PRO A 268 8.53 12.74 16.78
N PHE A 269 8.53 14.03 16.45
CA PHE A 269 7.90 14.57 15.25
C PHE A 269 8.79 14.52 14.00
N TYR A 270 8.14 14.31 12.85
CA TYR A 270 8.79 14.38 11.54
C TYR A 270 7.88 15.01 10.49
N VAL A 271 8.51 15.46 9.40
CA VAL A 271 7.87 15.88 8.15
C VAL A 271 8.54 15.16 6.98
N ARG A 272 7.79 14.87 5.92
CA ARG A 272 8.32 14.38 4.65
C ARG A 272 7.75 15.18 3.49
N GLY A 273 8.58 15.48 2.50
CA GLY A 273 8.15 15.97 1.19
C GLY A 273 8.65 15.03 0.10
N TYR A 274 7.86 14.80 -0.94
CA TYR A 274 8.24 13.88 -2.03
C TYR A 274 7.67 14.29 -3.39
N VAL A 275 8.33 13.79 -4.44
CA VAL A 275 7.91 13.92 -5.84
C VAL A 275 8.10 12.57 -6.52
N GLN A 276 7.08 12.12 -7.25
CA GLN A 276 7.08 10.85 -7.97
C GLN A 276 6.41 10.95 -9.34
N GLY A 277 6.71 10.01 -10.22
CA GLY A 277 5.98 9.76 -11.45
C GLY A 277 5.21 8.45 -11.35
N ASP A 278 3.95 8.47 -11.74
CA ASP A 278 3.05 7.33 -11.74
C ASP A 278 2.89 6.81 -13.17
N PHE A 279 3.63 5.76 -13.50
CA PHE A 279 3.73 5.16 -14.83
C PHE A 279 2.78 3.97 -14.97
N MET A 280 2.55 3.52 -16.21
CA MET A 280 1.76 2.32 -16.55
C MET A 280 0.34 2.27 -15.93
N ARG A 281 -0.23 3.44 -15.58
CA ARG A 281 -1.54 3.59 -14.94
C ARG A 281 -2.64 2.88 -15.73
N GLU A 282 -3.27 1.87 -15.13
CA GLU A 282 -4.36 1.08 -15.69
C GLU A 282 -5.50 0.91 -14.67
N TYR A 283 -6.73 1.13 -15.11
CA TYR A 283 -7.95 0.92 -14.31
C TYR A 283 -8.79 -0.13 -15.03
N THR A 284 -8.83 -1.36 -14.49
CA THR A 284 -9.59 -2.47 -15.06
C THR A 284 -10.91 -2.66 -14.31
N PHE A 285 -12.01 -2.52 -15.03
CA PHE A 285 -13.36 -2.66 -14.51
C PHE A 285 -13.89 -4.08 -14.75
N ARG A 286 -14.45 -4.68 -13.70
CA ARG A 286 -14.93 -6.07 -13.68
C ARG A 286 -16.35 -6.15 -13.12
N ALA A 287 -17.15 -7.03 -13.71
CA ALA A 287 -18.46 -7.41 -13.19
C ALA A 287 -18.65 -8.92 -13.31
N TYR A 288 -19.09 -9.58 -12.23
CA TYR A 288 -19.26 -11.02 -12.17
C TYR A 288 -18.00 -11.81 -12.56
N ARG A 289 -16.81 -11.32 -12.18
CA ARG A 289 -15.48 -11.86 -12.53
C ARG A 289 -15.04 -11.63 -13.98
N ASN A 290 -15.87 -11.00 -14.80
CA ASN A 290 -15.56 -10.69 -16.19
C ASN A 290 -15.09 -9.24 -16.32
N LYS A 291 -13.88 -9.06 -16.87
CA LYS A 291 -13.36 -7.76 -17.31
C LYS A 291 -14.23 -7.24 -18.45
N TYR A 292 -14.83 -6.05 -18.30
CA TYR A 292 -15.68 -5.44 -19.32
C TYR A 292 -15.11 -4.14 -19.89
N GLN A 293 -14.26 -3.42 -19.13
CA GLN A 293 -13.57 -2.22 -19.60
C GLN A 293 -12.18 -2.12 -18.97
N THR A 294 -11.26 -1.47 -19.68
CA THR A 294 -9.98 -1.03 -19.13
C THR A 294 -9.67 0.36 -19.64
N ILE A 295 -9.35 1.25 -18.73
CA ILE A 295 -8.85 2.59 -19.01
C ILE A 295 -7.35 2.61 -18.74
N LYS A 296 -6.57 3.28 -19.59
CA LYS A 296 -5.15 3.56 -19.32
C LYS A 296 -4.90 5.05 -19.36
N ALA A 297 -4.14 5.57 -18.39
CA ALA A 297 -3.68 6.96 -18.38
C ALA A 297 -2.21 7.07 -18.84
N GLU A 298 -1.82 8.26 -19.28
CA GLU A 298 -0.42 8.66 -19.43
C GLU A 298 0.27 8.77 -18.06
N PRO A 299 1.62 8.83 -18.01
CA PRO A 299 2.32 9.04 -16.76
C PRO A 299 1.86 10.34 -16.07
N GLY A 300 1.47 10.23 -14.81
CA GLY A 300 1.17 11.39 -13.97
C GLY A 300 2.40 11.81 -13.17
N ALA A 301 2.53 13.10 -12.84
CA ALA A 301 3.50 13.57 -11.86
C ALA A 301 2.77 13.87 -10.55
N THR A 302 3.23 13.29 -9.45
CA THR A 302 2.60 13.38 -8.13
C THR A 302 3.53 14.09 -7.15
N PHE A 303 2.97 15.05 -6.42
CA PHE A 303 3.63 15.77 -5.36
C PHE A 303 2.94 15.44 -4.04
N GLY A 304 3.70 15.24 -2.97
CA GLY A 304 3.10 14.96 -1.68
C GLY A 304 3.90 15.43 -0.49
N PHE A 305 3.18 15.52 0.62
CA PHE A 305 3.66 16.00 1.90
C PHE A 305 3.02 15.19 3.02
N GLU A 306 3.80 14.93 4.07
CA GLU A 306 3.39 14.10 5.18
C GLU A 306 3.93 14.68 6.50
N ILE A 307 3.15 14.55 7.56
CA ILE A 307 3.54 14.87 8.93
C ILE A 307 3.26 13.68 9.84
N GLY A 308 4.10 13.47 10.85
CA GLY A 308 3.85 12.39 11.80
C GLY A 308 4.62 12.48 13.10
N ALA A 309 4.41 11.48 13.95
CA ALA A 309 5.06 11.32 15.24
C ALA A 309 5.41 9.85 15.52
N ASN A 310 6.54 9.63 16.19
CA ASN A 310 7.03 8.33 16.65
C ASN A 310 7.11 8.34 18.20
N PHE A 311 6.46 7.39 18.86
CA PHE A 311 6.35 7.28 20.33
C PHE A 311 6.94 5.99 20.86
#